data_AF-A0A133UNV9-F1
#
_entry.id   AF-A0A133UNV9-F1
#
_cell.length_a   1.000
_cell.length_b   1.000
_cell.length_c   1.000
_cell.angle_alpha   90.00
_cell.angle_beta   90.00
_cell.angle_gamma   90.00
#
_symmetry.space_group_name_H-M   'P 1'
#
loop_
_entity.id
_entity.type
_entity.pdbx_description
1 polymer ?
#
loop_
_entity_poly.entity_id
_entity_poly.type
_entity_poly.pdbx_seq_one_letter_code
_entity_poly.pdbx_strand_id
1 'polypeptide(L)'
;MKMKELAVYLEKLGEKNPSVLILSHPHADPDAVGSVLGLGEILESLGAEAIKGVPSNLSKLSESVMSSLNEELPIDPSLEADFVMILDTSSLGQLGDYEEKIEDSNSKVVFIDHHRPDEETRKRTDEYYVDESASSAVELILRAARELDFHFTPKTATIMLTGIISDTGNFKFANGGTFKAVTDLLEDGADYRKAMEALKTPEDYSKKVAMLKAAKRLETYKSHGRWIAFSEVGAYESDAASMFIKIGADVALVASSNGDKVRISSRSRSGVSSETHLHLGELMSKLADQFDGTGGGHAGAAGMTTSANLDDVKEEALKKVKSMLREKGE
;
A
#
# COMPACT_ATOMS: atom_id res chain seq x y z
N MET A 1 -23.86 16.39 6.10
CA MET A 1 -25.18 15.87 6.53
C MET A 1 -25.02 14.49 7.16
N LYS A 2 -24.53 13.48 6.42
CA LYS A 2 -24.32 12.12 6.95
C LYS A 2 -23.44 12.03 8.20
N MET A 3 -22.32 12.76 8.26
CA MET A 3 -21.44 12.73 9.45
C MET A 3 -22.06 13.39 10.68
N LYS A 4 -22.95 14.36 10.47
CA LYS A 4 -23.76 14.94 11.54
C LYS A 4 -24.82 13.96 12.04
N GLU A 5 -25.42 13.17 11.14
CA GLU A 5 -26.34 12.08 11.51
C GLU A 5 -25.60 11.00 12.31
N LEU A 6 -24.40 10.60 11.86
CA LEU A 6 -23.52 9.68 12.59
C LEU A 6 -23.20 10.22 13.99
N ALA A 7 -22.77 11.48 14.12
CA ALA A 7 -22.49 12.09 15.42
C ALA A 7 -23.70 12.03 16.37
N VAL A 8 -24.88 12.44 15.91
CA VAL A 8 -26.13 12.37 16.70
C VAL A 8 -26.47 10.92 17.08
N TYR A 9 -26.19 9.95 16.21
CA TYR A 9 -26.40 8.53 16.49
C TYR A 9 -25.46 8.04 17.60
N LEU A 10 -24.17 8.36 17.51
CA LEU A 10 -23.16 7.98 18.50
C LEU A 10 -23.49 8.58 19.88
N GLU A 11 -23.87 9.86 19.93
CA GLU A 11 -24.26 10.54 21.17
C GLU A 11 -25.45 9.83 21.86
N LYS A 12 -26.51 9.55 21.11
CA LYS A 12 -27.69 8.81 21.62
C LYS A 12 -27.39 7.38 22.03
N LEU A 13 -26.45 6.74 21.35
CA LEU A 13 -26.02 5.39 21.65
C LEU A 13 -25.30 5.36 23.01
N GLY A 14 -24.40 6.32 23.24
CA GLY A 14 -23.65 6.47 24.49
C GLY A 14 -24.52 6.65 25.74
N GLU A 15 -25.66 7.34 25.65
CA GLU A 15 -26.58 7.57 26.78
C GLU A 15 -27.04 6.30 27.52
N LYS A 16 -26.95 5.12 26.87
CA LYS A 16 -27.38 3.83 27.41
C LYS A 16 -26.23 2.96 27.93
N ASN A 17 -24.99 3.45 27.88
CA ASN A 17 -23.76 2.70 28.18
C ASN A 17 -23.74 1.29 27.56
N PRO A 18 -23.97 1.16 26.24
CA PRO A 18 -24.02 -0.15 25.59
C PRO A 18 -22.62 -0.75 25.46
N SER A 19 -22.58 -2.05 25.22
CA SER A 19 -21.38 -2.72 24.71
C SER A 19 -21.36 -2.65 23.18
N VAL A 20 -20.21 -2.25 22.61
CA VAL A 20 -20.04 -2.05 21.17
C VAL A 20 -18.78 -2.76 20.70
N LEU A 21 -18.95 -3.74 19.83
CA LEU A 21 -17.85 -4.34 19.09
C LEU A 21 -17.55 -3.51 17.84
N ILE A 22 -16.31 -3.07 17.68
CA ILE A 22 -15.85 -2.35 16.50
C ILE A 22 -14.87 -3.24 15.72
N LEU A 23 -15.20 -3.50 14.46
CA LEU A 23 -14.41 -4.33 13.55
C LEU A 23 -14.11 -3.57 12.26
N SER A 24 -13.03 -3.95 11.61
CA SER A 24 -12.72 -3.59 10.22
C SER A 24 -12.50 -4.83 9.37
N HIS A 25 -11.96 -4.68 8.16
CA HIS A 25 -11.65 -5.80 7.27
C HIS A 25 -10.46 -6.66 7.76
N PRO A 26 -10.38 -7.96 7.37
CA PRO A 26 -9.18 -8.76 7.61
C PRO A 26 -7.98 -8.26 6.82
N HIS A 27 -6.77 -8.57 7.30
CA HIS A 27 -5.54 -7.94 6.78
C HIS A 27 -5.58 -6.42 6.92
N ALA A 28 -6.17 -5.93 8.02
CA ALA A 28 -6.46 -4.53 8.29
C ALA A 28 -5.26 -3.64 7.99
N ASP A 29 -5.46 -2.65 7.14
CA ASP A 29 -4.46 -1.65 6.79
C ASP A 29 -4.46 -0.46 7.79
N PRO A 30 -3.62 0.57 7.61
CA PRO A 30 -3.59 1.68 8.55
C PRO A 30 -4.90 2.49 8.66
N ASP A 31 -5.75 2.52 7.62
CA ASP A 31 -7.04 3.21 7.67
C ASP A 31 -8.06 2.41 8.48
N ALA A 32 -8.12 1.10 8.25
CA ALA A 32 -8.88 0.16 9.06
C ALA A 32 -8.50 0.23 10.56
N VAL A 33 -7.20 0.23 10.88
CA VAL A 33 -6.75 0.30 12.28
C VAL A 33 -7.02 1.67 12.90
N GLY A 34 -6.74 2.75 12.15
CA GLY A 34 -6.97 4.12 12.62
C GLY A 34 -8.45 4.40 12.87
N SER A 35 -9.34 3.90 12.01
CA SER A 35 -10.78 4.10 12.14
C SER A 35 -11.35 3.34 13.34
N VAL A 36 -10.93 2.10 13.58
CA VAL A 36 -11.33 1.29 14.76
C VAL A 36 -10.92 1.97 16.07
N LEU A 37 -9.66 2.41 16.16
CA LEU A 37 -9.16 3.08 17.38
C LEU A 37 -9.83 4.44 17.59
N GLY A 38 -9.98 5.23 16.53
CA GLY A 38 -10.64 6.53 16.59
C GLY A 38 -12.09 6.41 17.04
N LEU A 39 -12.88 5.53 16.42
CA LEU A 39 -14.28 5.37 16.80
C LEU A 39 -14.43 4.84 18.23
N GLY A 40 -13.55 3.94 18.66
CA GLY A 40 -13.58 3.44 20.03
C GLY A 40 -13.28 4.53 21.05
N GLU A 41 -12.35 5.45 20.78
CA GLU A 41 -12.07 6.57 21.69
C GLU A 41 -13.28 7.53 21.80
N ILE A 42 -13.98 7.79 20.68
CA ILE A 42 -15.24 8.55 20.70
C ILE A 42 -16.28 7.84 21.58
N LEU A 43 -16.53 6.55 21.34
CA LEU A 43 -17.54 5.78 22.06
C LEU A 43 -17.26 5.66 23.56
N GLU A 44 -15.99 5.43 23.93
CA GLU A 44 -15.55 5.41 25.32
C GLU A 44 -15.80 6.77 26.00
N SER A 45 -15.56 7.88 25.30
CA SER A 45 -15.84 9.22 25.83
C SER A 45 -17.33 9.50 26.05
N LEU A 46 -18.20 8.80 25.31
CA LEU A 46 -19.64 8.87 25.40
C LEU A 46 -20.24 7.85 26.39
N GLY A 47 -19.41 7.05 27.07
CA GLY A 47 -19.84 6.11 28.12
C GLY A 47 -20.11 4.68 27.65
N ALA A 48 -19.85 4.35 26.38
CA ALA A 48 -20.00 2.98 25.87
C ALA A 48 -18.77 2.11 26.20
N GLU A 49 -18.98 0.80 26.35
CA GLU A 49 -17.91 -0.19 26.43
C GLU A 49 -17.49 -0.59 25.01
N ALA A 50 -16.35 -0.05 24.54
CA ALA A 50 -15.86 -0.28 23.18
C ALA A 50 -14.87 -1.46 23.12
N ILE A 51 -15.29 -2.57 22.52
CA ILE A 51 -14.45 -3.72 22.20
C ILE A 51 -13.87 -3.47 20.80
N LYS A 52 -12.59 -3.10 20.73
CA LYS A 52 -11.88 -2.79 19.48
C LYS A 52 -11.15 -4.04 18.98
N GLY A 53 -11.24 -4.37 17.69
CA GLY A 53 -10.41 -5.44 17.14
C GLY A 53 -10.51 -5.59 15.62
N VAL A 54 -9.82 -6.59 15.09
CA VAL A 54 -9.81 -6.91 13.65
C VAL A 54 -9.96 -8.42 13.43
N PRO A 55 -10.63 -8.84 12.34
CA PRO A 55 -10.63 -10.25 11.94
C PRO A 55 -9.26 -10.71 11.44
N SER A 56 -8.86 -11.94 11.77
CA SER A 56 -7.70 -12.67 11.25
C SER A 56 -6.31 -12.10 11.54
N ASN A 57 -5.96 -10.93 11.00
CA ASN A 57 -4.61 -10.36 11.11
C ASN A 57 -4.54 -8.90 10.65
N LEU A 58 -3.46 -8.23 11.06
CA LEU A 58 -3.05 -6.92 10.56
C LEU A 58 -2.22 -7.04 9.27
N SER A 59 -2.22 -6.00 8.46
CA SER A 59 -1.21 -5.83 7.41
C SER A 59 0.18 -5.60 8.04
N LYS A 60 1.26 -5.94 7.33
CA LYS A 60 2.64 -5.66 7.79
C LYS A 60 2.89 -4.17 8.09
N LEU A 61 2.19 -3.30 7.36
CA LEU A 61 2.28 -1.86 7.55
C LEU A 61 1.61 -1.46 8.87
N SER A 62 0.42 -1.99 9.14
CA SER A 62 -0.30 -1.79 10.39
C SER A 62 0.45 -2.38 11.59
N GLU A 63 1.05 -3.57 11.47
CA GLU A 63 1.92 -4.14 12.50
C GLU A 63 3.07 -3.18 12.86
N SER A 64 3.71 -2.60 11.83
CA SER A 64 4.75 -1.58 12.01
C SER A 64 4.23 -0.33 12.70
N VAL A 65 3.02 0.14 12.32
CA VAL A 65 2.38 1.32 12.93
C VAL A 65 2.09 1.10 14.41
N MET A 66 1.42 -0.01 14.74
CA MET A 66 1.02 -0.36 16.10
C MET A 66 2.23 -0.55 17.00
N SER A 67 3.24 -1.29 16.51
CA SER A 67 4.49 -1.49 17.26
C SER A 67 5.26 -0.18 17.47
N SER A 68 5.33 0.70 16.47
CA SER A 68 6.08 1.96 16.56
C SER A 68 5.45 2.96 17.54
N LEU A 69 4.14 2.85 17.78
CA LEU A 69 3.37 3.74 18.64
C LEU A 69 2.99 3.09 19.98
N ASN A 70 3.53 1.90 20.27
CA ASN A 70 3.21 1.09 21.45
C ASN A 70 1.69 0.96 21.68
N GLU A 71 0.98 0.58 20.63
CA GLU A 71 -0.44 0.28 20.67
C GLU A 71 -0.66 -1.19 20.31
N GLU A 72 -1.73 -1.76 20.84
CA GLU A 72 -2.17 -3.12 20.50
C GLU A 72 -3.64 -3.09 20.07
N LEU A 73 -3.99 -3.93 19.12
CA LEU A 73 -5.36 -4.13 18.68
C LEU A 73 -5.66 -5.63 18.70
N PRO A 74 -6.65 -6.08 19.49
CA PRO A 74 -7.04 -7.47 19.54
C PRO A 74 -7.33 -8.07 18.16
N ILE A 75 -6.79 -9.26 17.93
CA ILE A 75 -7.11 -10.09 16.78
C ILE A 75 -8.21 -11.06 17.19
N ASP A 76 -9.22 -11.19 16.35
CA ASP A 76 -10.39 -12.05 16.57
C ASP A 76 -11.07 -11.84 17.95
N PRO A 77 -11.52 -10.61 18.28
CA PRO A 77 -12.22 -10.34 19.54
C PRO A 77 -13.54 -11.12 19.67
N SER A 78 -13.94 -11.46 20.90
CA SER A 78 -15.23 -12.12 21.15
C SER A 78 -16.40 -11.26 20.68
N LEU A 79 -17.38 -11.90 20.02
CA LEU A 79 -18.63 -11.25 19.61
C LEU A 79 -19.66 -11.38 20.74
N GLU A 80 -19.55 -10.49 21.72
CA GLU A 80 -20.49 -10.34 22.84
C GLU A 80 -20.76 -8.84 23.03
N ALA A 81 -21.64 -8.26 22.20
CA ALA A 81 -21.94 -6.82 22.23
C ALA A 81 -23.39 -6.52 21.82
N ASP A 82 -23.94 -5.41 22.33
CA ASP A 82 -25.26 -4.91 21.93
C ASP A 82 -25.25 -4.38 20.48
N PHE A 83 -24.12 -3.82 20.06
CA PHE A 83 -23.90 -3.28 18.72
C PHE A 83 -22.62 -3.83 18.11
N VAL A 84 -22.63 -4.01 16.80
CA VAL A 84 -21.44 -4.27 15.97
C VAL A 84 -21.29 -3.13 14.98
N MET A 85 -20.19 -2.38 15.08
CA MET A 85 -19.83 -1.32 14.14
C MET A 85 -18.72 -1.80 13.20
N ILE A 86 -18.99 -1.74 11.91
CA ILE A 86 -18.14 -2.31 10.86
C ILE A 86 -17.58 -1.15 10.04
N LEU A 87 -16.26 -1.09 9.94
CA LEU A 87 -15.50 0.00 9.34
C LEU A 87 -14.68 -0.49 8.15
N ASP A 88 -14.45 0.42 7.19
CA ASP A 88 -13.47 0.24 6.11
C ASP A 88 -13.57 -1.13 5.41
N THR A 89 -14.77 -1.47 4.95
CA THR A 89 -14.99 -2.68 4.16
C THR A 89 -16.13 -2.44 3.21
N SER A 90 -16.00 -2.91 1.97
CA SER A 90 -17.08 -2.79 1.00
C SER A 90 -18.19 -3.84 1.16
N SER A 91 -17.98 -4.89 1.98
CA SER A 91 -19.01 -5.90 2.23
C SER A 91 -18.83 -6.71 3.51
N LEU A 92 -19.95 -7.24 4.05
CA LEU A 92 -19.92 -8.18 5.19
C LEU A 92 -19.18 -9.47 4.87
N GLY A 93 -19.25 -9.94 3.62
CA GLY A 93 -18.54 -11.14 3.16
C GLY A 93 -17.03 -11.06 3.25
N GLN A 94 -16.45 -9.85 3.40
CA GLN A 94 -15.02 -9.71 3.66
C GLN A 94 -14.65 -10.04 5.10
N LEU A 95 -15.59 -10.08 6.05
CA LEU A 95 -15.29 -10.31 7.46
C LEU A 95 -15.00 -11.78 7.81
N GLY A 96 -15.09 -12.69 6.84
CA GLY A 96 -14.84 -14.12 7.04
C GLY A 96 -15.78 -14.71 8.09
N ASP A 97 -15.24 -15.44 9.07
CA ASP A 97 -16.02 -16.09 10.13
C ASP A 97 -16.89 -15.12 10.95
N TYR A 98 -16.61 -13.81 10.93
CA TYR A 98 -17.46 -12.82 11.60
C TYR A 98 -18.77 -12.59 10.88
N GLU A 99 -18.86 -12.85 9.59
CA GLU A 99 -20.10 -12.69 8.84
C GLU A 99 -21.22 -13.55 9.45
N GLU A 100 -20.99 -14.86 9.57
CA GLU A 100 -21.95 -15.80 10.17
C GLU A 100 -22.20 -15.46 11.65
N LYS A 101 -21.15 -15.11 12.41
CA LYS A 101 -21.30 -14.74 13.83
C LYS A 101 -22.17 -13.50 14.03
N ILE A 102 -22.08 -12.53 13.12
CA ILE A 102 -22.91 -11.31 13.17
C ILE A 102 -24.36 -11.66 12.83
N GLU A 103 -24.60 -12.52 11.83
CA GLU A 103 -25.97 -12.97 11.48
C GLU A 103 -26.65 -13.75 12.61
N ASP A 104 -25.90 -14.61 13.30
CA ASP A 104 -26.41 -15.40 14.41
C ASP A 104 -26.54 -14.58 15.71
N SER A 105 -26.05 -13.34 15.72
CA SER A 105 -26.13 -12.43 16.86
C SER A 105 -27.45 -11.67 16.90
N ASN A 106 -27.84 -11.20 18.09
CA ASN A 106 -28.94 -10.22 18.24
C ASN A 106 -28.42 -8.78 18.23
N SER A 107 -27.17 -8.56 17.84
CA SER A 107 -26.52 -7.26 17.85
C SER A 107 -27.05 -6.38 16.72
N LYS A 108 -27.18 -5.08 16.99
CA LYS A 108 -27.47 -4.12 15.92
C LYS A 108 -26.23 -3.85 15.10
N VAL A 109 -26.36 -3.89 13.77
CA VAL A 109 -25.23 -3.75 12.85
C VAL A 109 -25.20 -2.34 12.25
N VAL A 110 -24.12 -1.60 12.52
CA VAL A 110 -23.88 -0.25 12.02
C VAL A 110 -22.69 -0.28 11.08
N PHE A 111 -22.84 0.32 9.90
CA PHE A 111 -21.79 0.33 8.88
C PHE A 111 -21.30 1.74 8.61
N ILE A 112 -19.98 1.95 8.62
CA ILE A 112 -19.36 3.26 8.35
C ILE A 112 -18.18 3.05 7.40
N ASP A 113 -18.28 3.58 6.19
CA ASP A 113 -17.27 3.34 5.16
C ASP A 113 -17.24 4.45 4.11
N HIS A 114 -16.14 4.57 3.38
CA HIS A 114 -16.02 5.45 2.22
C HIS A 114 -16.17 4.69 0.89
N HIS A 115 -16.20 3.36 0.89
CA HIS A 115 -16.56 2.59 -0.30
C HIS A 115 -18.07 2.47 -0.47
N ARG A 116 -18.49 2.29 -1.73
CA ARG A 116 -19.87 1.92 -2.04
C ARG A 116 -20.08 0.44 -1.67
N PRO A 117 -21.13 0.10 -0.90
CA PRO A 117 -21.38 -1.28 -0.50
C PRO A 117 -22.00 -2.05 -1.65
N ASP A 118 -21.99 -3.37 -1.56
CA ASP A 118 -22.94 -4.19 -2.30
C ASP A 118 -24.38 -4.05 -1.73
N GLU A 119 -25.39 -4.43 -2.52
CA GLU A 119 -26.78 -4.35 -2.10
C GLU A 119 -27.12 -5.30 -0.95
N GLU A 120 -26.35 -6.36 -0.76
CA GLU A 120 -26.61 -7.41 0.22
C GLU A 120 -26.23 -6.94 1.62
N THR A 121 -25.03 -6.38 1.75
CA THR A 121 -24.52 -5.70 2.95
C THR A 121 -25.52 -4.66 3.42
N ARG A 122 -26.00 -3.80 2.51
CA ARG A 122 -26.98 -2.75 2.87
C ARG A 122 -28.30 -3.30 3.43
N LYS A 123 -28.74 -4.50 3.01
CA LYS A 123 -29.97 -5.14 3.53
C LYS A 123 -29.77 -5.76 4.91
N ARG A 124 -28.53 -6.05 5.28
CA ARG A 124 -28.13 -6.75 6.52
C ARG A 124 -27.61 -5.78 7.60
N THR A 125 -27.59 -4.48 7.33
CA THR A 125 -27.17 -3.43 8.27
C THR A 125 -28.38 -2.61 8.75
N ASP A 126 -28.49 -2.37 10.05
CA ASP A 126 -29.53 -1.53 10.64
C ASP A 126 -29.32 -0.04 10.33
N GLU A 127 -28.06 0.41 10.38
CA GLU A 127 -27.66 1.81 10.17
C GLU A 127 -26.47 1.89 9.23
N TYR A 128 -26.44 2.95 8.41
CA TYR A 128 -25.56 3.00 7.25
C TYR A 128 -25.03 4.41 6.95
N TYR A 129 -23.74 4.64 7.17
CA TYR A 129 -23.08 5.95 7.04
C TYR A 129 -21.92 5.91 6.04
N VAL A 130 -22.21 6.21 4.78
CA VAL A 130 -21.19 6.18 3.72
C VAL A 130 -21.07 7.47 2.93
N ASP A 131 -19.83 7.88 2.67
CA ASP A 131 -19.50 9.05 1.86
C ASP A 131 -18.26 8.79 0.99
N GLU A 132 -18.50 8.42 -0.27
CA GLU A 132 -17.48 8.14 -1.30
C GLU A 132 -16.58 9.34 -1.65
N SER A 133 -16.91 10.55 -1.14
CA SER A 133 -16.04 11.72 -1.31
C SER A 133 -14.91 11.81 -0.28
N ALA A 134 -15.00 11.03 0.80
CA ALA A 134 -13.94 10.95 1.80
C ALA A 134 -12.76 10.14 1.28
N SER A 135 -11.56 10.59 1.64
CA SER A 135 -10.34 9.93 1.19
C SER A 135 -10.03 8.64 1.95
N SER A 136 -10.66 8.43 3.11
CA SER A 136 -10.49 7.25 3.95
C SER A 136 -11.61 7.16 5.00
N ALA A 137 -11.81 6.00 5.63
CA ALA A 137 -12.75 5.81 6.74
C ALA A 137 -12.34 6.65 7.98
N VAL A 138 -11.04 6.80 8.27
CA VAL A 138 -10.55 7.72 9.31
C VAL A 138 -11.10 9.14 9.12
N GLU A 139 -11.16 9.64 7.87
CA GLU A 139 -11.68 10.97 7.59
C GLU A 139 -13.17 11.09 7.98
N LEU A 140 -13.96 10.03 7.82
CA LEU A 140 -15.36 10.00 8.27
C LEU A 140 -15.47 10.07 9.80
N ILE A 141 -14.66 9.26 10.50
CA ILE A 141 -14.62 9.23 11.96
C ILE A 141 -14.22 10.60 12.52
N LEU A 142 -13.20 11.24 11.92
CA LEU A 142 -12.77 12.58 12.31
C LEU A 142 -13.86 13.63 12.06
N ARG A 143 -14.55 13.58 10.92
CA ARG A 143 -15.67 14.50 10.64
C ARG A 143 -16.80 14.33 11.68
N ALA A 144 -17.11 13.10 12.10
CA ALA A 144 -18.09 12.85 13.15
C ALA A 144 -17.60 13.38 14.52
N ALA A 145 -16.33 13.18 14.86
CA ALA A 145 -15.73 13.73 16.08
C ALA A 145 -15.86 15.26 16.15
N ARG A 146 -15.65 15.97 15.04
CA ARG A 146 -15.79 17.44 14.99
C ARG A 146 -17.23 17.93 15.17
N GLU A 147 -18.22 17.16 14.74
CA GLU A 147 -19.63 17.48 15.02
C GLU A 147 -19.97 17.26 16.51
N LEU A 148 -19.19 16.46 17.23
CA LEU A 148 -19.30 16.21 18.67
C LEU A 148 -18.41 17.13 19.54
N ASP A 149 -17.66 18.05 18.92
CA ASP A 149 -16.61 18.84 19.60
C ASP A 149 -15.58 17.95 20.34
N PHE A 150 -15.35 16.75 19.80
CA PHE A 150 -14.44 15.75 20.36
C PHE A 150 -13.05 15.90 19.75
N HIS A 151 -12.02 15.74 20.58
CA HIS A 151 -10.61 15.77 20.20
C HIS A 151 -9.92 14.46 20.61
N PHE A 152 -9.13 13.90 19.70
CA PHE A 152 -8.42 12.64 19.94
C PHE A 152 -7.17 12.84 20.80
N THR A 153 -6.76 11.79 21.50
CA THR A 153 -5.44 11.75 22.11
C THR A 153 -4.34 11.86 21.04
N PRO A 154 -3.16 12.45 21.36
CA PRO A 154 -2.05 12.54 20.41
C PRO A 154 -1.64 11.19 19.80
N LYS A 155 -1.77 10.09 20.56
CA LYS A 155 -1.46 8.74 20.09
C LYS A 155 -2.47 8.29 19.02
N THR A 156 -3.77 8.32 19.33
CA THR A 156 -4.82 7.95 18.37
C THR A 156 -4.83 8.87 17.15
N ALA A 157 -4.66 10.17 17.35
CA ALA A 157 -4.54 11.13 16.24
C ALA A 157 -3.35 10.80 15.33
N THR A 158 -2.21 10.36 15.90
CA THR A 158 -1.05 9.91 15.12
C THR A 158 -1.34 8.64 14.32
N ILE A 159 -2.05 7.65 14.91
CA ILE A 159 -2.42 6.42 14.20
C ILE A 159 -3.43 6.72 13.08
N MET A 160 -4.47 7.49 13.37
CA MET A 160 -5.45 7.96 12.37
C MET A 160 -4.76 8.67 11.19
N LEU A 161 -3.77 9.53 11.48
CA LEU A 161 -2.99 10.19 10.44
C LEU A 161 -2.26 9.20 9.52
N THR A 162 -1.81 8.05 10.02
CA THR A 162 -1.21 7.00 9.16
C THR A 162 -2.20 6.40 8.17
N GLY A 163 -3.47 6.25 8.58
CA GLY A 163 -4.56 5.81 7.71
C GLY A 163 -4.75 6.73 6.51
N ILE A 164 -4.93 8.03 6.78
CA ILE A 164 -5.09 9.04 5.71
C ILE A 164 -3.88 9.06 4.77
N ILE A 165 -2.65 9.00 5.30
CA ILE A 165 -1.43 9.01 4.46
C ILE A 165 -1.38 7.76 3.57
N SER A 166 -1.69 6.59 4.12
CA SER A 166 -1.66 5.32 3.41
C SER A 166 -2.66 5.33 2.25
N ASP A 167 -3.92 5.65 2.55
CA ASP A 167 -5.04 5.48 1.63
C ASP A 167 -5.02 6.50 0.48
N THR A 168 -4.45 7.67 0.74
CA THR A 168 -4.20 8.70 -0.28
C THR A 168 -2.93 8.44 -1.12
N GLY A 169 -2.24 7.31 -0.90
CA GLY A 169 -1.03 6.94 -1.61
C GLY A 169 0.13 7.90 -1.36
N ASN A 170 0.38 8.25 -0.09
CA ASN A 170 1.26 9.34 0.35
C ASN A 170 0.83 10.71 -0.21
N PHE A 171 -0.45 11.04 -0.02
CA PHE A 171 -1.09 12.28 -0.49
C PHE A 171 -1.13 12.49 -2.00
N LYS A 172 -0.75 11.49 -2.80
CA LYS A 172 -0.82 11.56 -4.26
C LYS A 172 -2.26 11.79 -4.76
N PHE A 173 -3.23 11.28 -4.02
CA PHE A 173 -4.67 11.39 -4.34
C PHE A 173 -5.44 12.26 -3.34
N ALA A 174 -4.75 13.05 -2.52
CA ALA A 174 -5.37 13.91 -1.52
C ALA A 174 -6.16 15.07 -2.15
N ASN A 175 -7.22 15.50 -1.47
CA ASN A 175 -8.01 16.67 -1.83
C ASN A 175 -8.07 17.69 -0.67
N GLY A 176 -8.82 18.78 -0.83
CA GLY A 176 -8.93 19.82 0.21
C GLY A 176 -9.53 19.31 1.53
N GLY A 177 -10.47 18.36 1.48
CA GLY A 177 -11.02 17.68 2.65
C GLY A 177 -9.97 16.85 3.38
N THR A 178 -9.17 16.08 2.63
CA THR A 178 -8.03 15.32 3.15
C THR A 178 -7.06 16.21 3.93
N PHE A 179 -6.63 17.35 3.35
CA PHE A 179 -5.69 18.24 4.03
C PHE A 179 -6.31 18.94 5.25
N LYS A 180 -7.63 19.21 5.22
CA LYS A 180 -8.32 19.68 6.41
C LYS A 180 -8.30 18.62 7.52
N ALA A 181 -8.61 17.37 7.20
CA ALA A 181 -8.55 16.26 8.15
C ALA A 181 -7.14 16.08 8.75
N VAL A 182 -6.10 16.16 7.92
CA VAL A 182 -4.71 16.17 8.39
C VAL A 182 -4.47 17.34 9.36
N THR A 183 -4.90 18.55 9.02
CA THR A 183 -4.73 19.73 9.89
C THR A 183 -5.42 19.52 11.23
N ASP A 184 -6.66 19.06 11.22
CA ASP A 184 -7.46 18.79 12.41
C ASP A 184 -6.79 17.73 13.31
N LEU A 185 -6.17 16.68 12.75
CA LEU A 185 -5.42 15.69 13.54
C LEU A 185 -4.11 16.24 14.11
N LEU A 186 -3.43 17.12 13.37
CA LEU A 186 -2.23 17.80 13.87
C LEU A 186 -2.58 18.75 15.02
N GLU A 187 -3.75 19.39 14.98
CA GLU A 187 -4.27 20.22 16.08
C GLU A 187 -4.61 19.38 17.32
N ASP A 188 -5.06 18.12 17.13
CA ASP A 188 -5.21 17.12 18.22
C ASP A 188 -3.86 16.56 18.73
N GLY A 189 -2.74 17.01 18.14
CA GLY A 189 -1.40 16.65 18.58
C GLY A 189 -0.79 15.43 17.87
N ALA A 190 -1.32 15.03 16.71
CA ALA A 190 -0.70 14.00 15.89
C ALA A 190 0.76 14.34 15.55
N ASP A 191 1.67 13.37 15.71
CA ASP A 191 3.07 13.52 15.34
C ASP A 191 3.28 13.03 13.90
N TYR A 192 3.28 13.97 12.95
CA TYR A 192 3.50 13.67 11.54
C TYR A 192 4.81 12.91 11.27
N ARG A 193 5.89 13.20 12.02
CA ARG A 193 7.18 12.53 11.80
C ARG A 193 7.09 11.07 12.23
N LYS A 194 6.49 10.82 13.40
CA LYS A 194 6.25 9.44 13.86
C LYS A 194 5.33 8.69 12.92
N ALA A 195 4.24 9.31 12.43
CA ALA A 195 3.35 8.69 11.45
C ALA A 195 4.12 8.28 10.18
N MET A 196 4.96 9.17 9.63
CA MET A 196 5.79 8.88 8.46
C MET A 196 6.86 7.82 8.72
N GLU A 197 7.44 7.77 9.92
CA GLU A 197 8.41 6.74 10.30
C GLU A 197 7.76 5.38 10.47
N ALA A 198 6.59 5.34 11.10
CA ALA A 198 5.80 4.15 11.34
C ALA A 198 5.31 3.50 10.03
N LEU A 199 5.00 4.33 9.02
CA LEU A 199 4.62 3.90 7.67
C LEU A 199 5.79 3.41 6.80
N LYS A 200 7.04 3.48 7.28
CA LYS A 200 8.16 2.89 6.53
C LYS A 200 8.07 1.37 6.67
N THR A 201 7.87 0.68 5.56
CA THR A 201 8.08 -0.76 5.51
C THR A 201 9.51 -1.07 5.98
N PRO A 202 9.72 -2.10 6.82
CA PRO A 202 11.05 -2.53 7.23
C PRO A 202 11.96 -2.66 6.00
N GLU A 203 13.10 -1.98 6.05
CA GLU A 203 14.05 -1.95 4.94
C GLU A 203 14.58 -3.37 4.72
N ASP A 204 14.32 -3.98 3.56
CA ASP A 204 14.92 -5.28 3.21
C ASP A 204 16.44 -5.07 3.10
N TYR A 205 17.15 -5.44 4.17
CA TYR A 205 18.58 -5.26 4.28
C TYR A 205 19.33 -5.97 3.14
N SER A 206 18.84 -7.14 2.72
CA SER A 206 19.41 -7.89 1.60
C SER A 206 19.25 -7.12 0.29
N LYS A 207 18.06 -6.53 0.05
CA LYS A 207 17.82 -5.64 -1.08
C LYS A 207 18.73 -4.42 -1.05
N LYS A 208 18.87 -3.76 0.11
CA LYS A 208 19.75 -2.58 0.26
C LYS A 208 21.21 -2.92 -0.08
N VAL A 209 21.72 -4.01 0.47
CA VAL A 209 23.09 -4.49 0.16
C VAL A 209 23.23 -4.84 -1.32
N ALA A 210 22.21 -5.45 -1.94
CA ALA A 210 22.22 -5.75 -3.36
C ALA A 210 22.28 -4.47 -4.22
N MET A 211 21.50 -3.44 -3.89
CA MET A 211 21.52 -2.15 -4.60
C MET A 211 22.89 -1.46 -4.51
N LEU A 212 23.49 -1.44 -3.31
CA LEU A 212 24.81 -0.85 -3.10
C LEU A 212 25.90 -1.62 -3.87
N LYS A 213 25.83 -2.96 -3.89
CA LYS A 213 26.74 -3.80 -4.68
C LYS A 213 26.54 -3.59 -6.19
N ALA A 214 25.30 -3.46 -6.65
CA ALA A 214 25.00 -3.14 -8.04
C ALA A 214 25.65 -1.81 -8.44
N ALA A 215 25.46 -0.76 -7.64
CA ALA A 215 26.04 0.55 -7.91
C ALA A 215 27.58 0.52 -7.90
N LYS A 216 28.19 -0.22 -6.97
CA LYS A 216 29.66 -0.40 -6.91
C LYS A 216 30.22 -1.09 -8.16
N ARG A 217 29.47 -1.98 -8.80
CA ARG A 217 29.86 -2.76 -10.00
C ARG A 217 29.31 -2.16 -11.29
N LEU A 218 28.74 -0.96 -11.24
CA LEU A 218 28.12 -0.34 -12.40
C LEU A 218 29.17 -0.07 -13.49
N GLU A 219 28.92 -0.62 -14.66
CA GLU A 219 29.59 -0.25 -15.90
C GLU A 219 28.66 0.62 -16.73
N THR A 220 29.20 1.69 -17.30
CA THR A 220 28.43 2.62 -18.14
C THR A 220 28.96 2.62 -19.57
N TYR A 221 28.03 2.68 -20.50
CA TYR A 221 28.30 2.77 -21.93
C TYR A 221 27.46 3.90 -22.52
N LYS A 222 27.92 4.46 -23.63
CA LYS A 222 27.19 5.52 -24.36
C LYS A 222 27.04 5.14 -25.83
N SER A 223 25.85 5.34 -26.38
CA SER A 223 25.55 5.10 -27.80
C SER A 223 24.37 5.96 -28.24
N HIS A 224 24.48 6.60 -29.42
CA HIS A 224 23.44 7.48 -29.98
C HIS A 224 22.89 8.49 -28.95
N GLY A 225 23.80 9.14 -28.20
CA GLY A 225 23.47 10.11 -27.16
C GLY A 225 22.91 9.54 -25.86
N ARG A 226 22.58 8.24 -25.80
CA ARG A 226 21.91 7.58 -24.67
C ARG A 226 22.89 6.77 -23.81
N TRP A 227 22.64 6.74 -22.51
CA TRP A 227 23.44 6.00 -21.52
C TRP A 227 22.87 4.61 -21.25
N ILE A 228 23.76 3.61 -21.27
CA ILE A 228 23.45 2.22 -20.97
C ILE A 228 24.19 1.83 -19.69
N ALA A 229 23.46 1.36 -18.69
CA ALA A 229 23.99 0.80 -17.45
C ALA A 229 24.03 -0.73 -17.56
N PHE A 230 25.16 -1.33 -17.20
CA PHE A 230 25.28 -2.77 -16.96
C PHE A 230 25.81 -3.03 -15.55
N SER A 231 25.26 -4.02 -14.84
CA SER A 231 25.80 -4.44 -13.54
C SER A 231 25.46 -5.89 -13.23
N GLU A 232 26.06 -6.43 -12.17
CA GLU A 232 25.87 -7.80 -11.70
C GLU A 232 25.60 -7.84 -10.18
N VAL A 233 24.56 -8.60 -9.81
CA VAL A 233 24.12 -8.82 -8.43
C VAL A 233 23.86 -10.30 -8.15
N GLY A 234 23.78 -10.69 -6.88
CA GLY A 234 23.36 -12.07 -6.54
C GLY A 234 21.84 -12.28 -6.60
N ALA A 235 21.08 -11.19 -6.42
CA ALA A 235 19.61 -11.15 -6.43
C ALA A 235 19.15 -9.70 -6.59
N TYR A 236 17.84 -9.49 -6.78
CA TYR A 236 17.20 -8.17 -6.94
C TYR A 236 17.64 -7.41 -8.21
N GLU A 237 17.97 -8.12 -9.28
CA GLU A 237 18.39 -7.56 -10.56
C GLU A 237 17.35 -6.60 -11.16
N SER A 238 16.05 -6.89 -10.99
CA SER A 238 14.98 -6.01 -11.47
C SER A 238 14.87 -4.69 -10.70
N ASP A 239 15.11 -4.72 -9.39
CA ASP A 239 15.16 -3.52 -8.57
C ASP A 239 16.39 -2.67 -8.91
N ALA A 240 17.54 -3.31 -9.10
CA ALA A 240 18.77 -2.63 -9.50
C ALA A 240 18.64 -1.99 -10.88
N ALA A 241 18.03 -2.67 -11.86
CA ALA A 241 17.77 -2.10 -13.17
C ALA A 241 16.86 -0.86 -13.05
N SER A 242 15.83 -0.92 -12.20
CA SER A 242 14.93 0.21 -11.95
C SER A 242 15.63 1.37 -11.24
N MET A 243 16.54 1.09 -10.29
CA MET A 243 17.40 2.08 -9.64
C MET A 243 18.29 2.79 -10.67
N PHE A 244 18.90 2.06 -11.61
CA PHE A 244 19.79 2.66 -12.62
C PHE A 244 19.06 3.63 -13.55
N ILE A 245 17.81 3.33 -13.93
CA ILE A 245 16.98 4.29 -14.67
C ILE A 245 16.73 5.56 -13.84
N LYS A 246 16.41 5.42 -12.54
CA LYS A 246 16.16 6.56 -11.65
C LYS A 246 17.36 7.47 -11.46
N ILE A 247 18.58 6.93 -11.46
CA ILE A 247 19.81 7.72 -11.28
C ILE A 247 20.41 8.24 -12.60
N GLY A 248 19.78 7.98 -13.75
CA GLY A 248 20.10 8.67 -15.01
C GLY A 248 20.41 7.80 -16.22
N ALA A 249 20.35 6.47 -16.15
CA ALA A 249 20.52 5.63 -17.34
C ALA A 249 19.26 5.66 -18.24
N ASP A 250 19.46 5.62 -19.56
CA ASP A 250 18.36 5.48 -20.53
C ASP A 250 17.95 4.01 -20.71
N VAL A 251 18.91 3.09 -20.61
CA VAL A 251 18.71 1.64 -20.60
C VAL A 251 19.55 1.04 -19.48
N ALA A 252 18.98 0.10 -18.73
CA ALA A 252 19.69 -0.65 -17.72
C ALA A 252 19.54 -2.15 -17.97
N LEU A 253 20.64 -2.89 -17.89
CA LEU A 253 20.73 -4.34 -17.94
C LEU A 253 21.41 -4.79 -16.64
N VAL A 254 20.76 -5.63 -15.84
CA VAL A 254 21.37 -6.16 -14.62
C VAL A 254 21.30 -7.67 -14.62
N ALA A 255 22.45 -8.30 -14.49
CA ALA A 255 22.59 -9.73 -14.42
C ALA A 255 22.55 -10.23 -12.97
N SER A 256 21.99 -11.42 -12.79
CA SER A 256 22.13 -12.23 -11.59
C SER A 256 22.57 -13.64 -11.95
N SER A 257 23.58 -14.13 -11.25
CA SER A 257 24.13 -15.48 -11.44
C SER A 257 23.87 -16.32 -10.20
N ASN A 258 23.26 -17.50 -10.36
CA ASN A 258 23.07 -18.47 -9.29
C ASN A 258 23.39 -19.89 -9.79
N GLY A 259 24.55 -20.41 -9.41
CA GLY A 259 25.13 -21.61 -10.02
C GLY A 259 25.36 -21.39 -11.51
N ASP A 260 24.91 -22.32 -12.33
CA ASP A 260 25.06 -22.25 -13.80
C ASP A 260 23.99 -21.39 -14.48
N LYS A 261 23.02 -20.84 -13.74
CA LYS A 261 21.93 -20.04 -14.32
C LYS A 261 22.25 -18.55 -14.25
N VAL A 262 22.23 -17.91 -15.41
CA VAL A 262 22.30 -16.46 -15.60
C VAL A 262 20.91 -15.94 -15.91
N ARG A 263 20.52 -14.88 -15.22
CA ARG A 263 19.30 -14.12 -15.51
C ARG A 263 19.64 -12.66 -15.71
N ILE A 264 19.07 -12.04 -16.73
CA ILE A 264 19.24 -10.60 -17.00
C ILE A 264 17.87 -9.95 -16.92
N SER A 265 17.76 -8.88 -16.11
CA SER A 265 16.61 -7.99 -16.12
C SER A 265 16.98 -6.67 -16.77
N SER A 266 16.08 -6.16 -17.59
CA SER A 266 16.27 -4.91 -18.30
C SER A 266 15.14 -3.92 -18.06
N ARG A 267 15.50 -2.65 -18.08
CA ARG A 267 14.58 -1.50 -18.02
C ARG A 267 15.05 -0.44 -19.00
N SER A 268 14.13 0.35 -19.50
CA SER A 268 14.45 1.61 -20.19
C SER A 268 13.65 2.77 -19.59
N ARG A 269 14.20 3.97 -19.70
CA ARG A 269 13.47 5.20 -19.38
C ARG A 269 12.25 5.33 -20.28
N SER A 270 11.20 5.96 -19.75
CA SER A 270 10.04 6.34 -20.57
C SER A 270 10.48 7.13 -21.82
N GLY A 271 9.84 6.88 -22.95
CA GLY A 271 10.17 7.49 -24.25
C GLY A 271 11.18 6.72 -25.09
N VAL A 272 12.15 6.01 -24.49
CA VAL A 272 13.27 5.39 -25.24
C VAL A 272 12.77 4.38 -26.28
N SER A 273 11.85 3.49 -25.92
CA SER A 273 11.32 2.48 -26.86
C SER A 273 10.47 3.08 -27.98
N SER A 274 9.80 4.21 -27.72
CA SER A 274 9.02 4.92 -28.74
C SER A 274 9.91 5.73 -29.68
N GLU A 275 10.97 6.35 -29.17
CA GLU A 275 11.92 7.20 -29.90
C GLU A 275 12.92 6.40 -30.76
N THR A 276 13.22 5.17 -30.35
CA THR A 276 14.24 4.32 -30.98
C THR A 276 13.65 3.01 -31.49
N HIS A 277 14.48 2.19 -32.14
CA HIS A 277 14.11 0.82 -32.52
C HIS A 277 14.20 -0.18 -31.35
N LEU A 278 14.48 0.27 -30.12
CA LEU A 278 14.62 -0.59 -28.96
C LEU A 278 13.27 -1.13 -28.47
N HIS A 279 13.10 -2.45 -28.56
CA HIS A 279 12.06 -3.17 -27.84
C HIS A 279 12.72 -4.24 -26.95
N LEU A 280 12.75 -4.00 -25.63
CA LEU A 280 13.48 -4.87 -24.70
C LEU A 280 12.94 -6.30 -24.68
N GLY A 281 11.61 -6.48 -24.78
CA GLY A 281 10.99 -7.82 -24.89
C GLY A 281 11.55 -8.65 -26.05
N GLU A 282 11.43 -8.15 -27.28
CA GLU A 282 12.01 -8.78 -28.47
C GLU A 282 13.53 -9.00 -28.38
N LEU A 283 14.26 -8.04 -27.82
CA LEU A 283 15.71 -8.18 -27.61
C LEU A 283 16.02 -9.36 -26.69
N MET A 284 15.29 -9.50 -25.58
CA MET A 284 15.48 -10.59 -24.63
C MET A 284 15.07 -11.94 -25.20
N SER A 285 14.00 -12.01 -26.00
CA SER A 285 13.63 -13.24 -26.71
C SER A 285 14.70 -13.67 -27.70
N LYS A 286 15.24 -12.74 -28.51
CA LYS A 286 16.32 -13.04 -29.46
C LYS A 286 17.61 -13.49 -28.77
N LEU A 287 17.97 -12.88 -27.64
CA LEU A 287 19.14 -13.32 -26.86
C LEU A 287 18.90 -14.70 -26.24
N ALA A 288 17.70 -14.95 -25.72
CA ALA A 288 17.34 -16.26 -25.19
C ALA A 288 17.43 -17.34 -26.27
N ASP A 289 16.90 -17.12 -27.47
CA ASP A 289 16.99 -18.07 -28.59
C ASP A 289 18.45 -18.35 -28.99
N GLN A 290 19.32 -17.34 -28.93
CA GLN A 290 20.74 -17.46 -29.27
C GLN A 290 21.55 -18.23 -28.22
N PHE A 291 21.14 -18.18 -26.95
CA PHE A 291 21.87 -18.76 -25.82
C PHE A 291 21.07 -19.88 -25.13
N ASP A 292 20.24 -20.61 -25.87
CA ASP A 292 19.44 -21.76 -25.38
C ASP A 292 18.69 -21.46 -24.06
N GLY A 293 18.05 -20.29 -24.01
CA GLY A 293 17.39 -19.74 -22.84
C GLY A 293 15.88 -19.52 -23.00
N THR A 294 15.30 -18.79 -22.05
CA THR A 294 13.93 -18.27 -22.12
C THR A 294 13.95 -16.76 -21.90
N GLY A 295 13.23 -15.99 -22.70
CA GLY A 295 13.26 -14.52 -22.60
C GLY A 295 12.05 -13.85 -23.23
N GLY A 296 11.72 -12.67 -22.70
CA GLY A 296 10.59 -11.88 -23.17
C GLY A 296 10.25 -10.73 -22.23
N GLY A 297 9.12 -10.07 -22.52
CA GLY A 297 8.61 -8.95 -21.73
C GLY A 297 8.04 -7.84 -22.61
N HIS A 298 7.95 -6.65 -22.05
CA HIS A 298 7.41 -5.46 -22.71
C HIS A 298 8.53 -4.58 -23.30
N ALA A 299 8.12 -3.56 -24.07
CA ALA A 299 9.05 -2.65 -24.75
C ALA A 299 10.04 -1.97 -23.79
N GLY A 300 9.59 -1.57 -22.60
CA GLY A 300 10.40 -0.85 -21.60
C GLY A 300 10.87 -1.71 -20.40
N ALA A 301 10.50 -2.98 -20.35
CA ALA A 301 10.82 -3.87 -19.23
C ALA A 301 10.77 -5.33 -19.67
N ALA A 302 11.90 -6.03 -19.63
CA ALA A 302 12.01 -7.41 -20.07
C ALA A 302 13.12 -8.16 -19.34
N GLY A 303 13.16 -9.48 -19.48
CA GLY A 303 14.27 -10.27 -18.97
C GLY A 303 14.49 -11.57 -19.73
N MET A 304 15.63 -12.19 -19.48
CA MET A 304 15.98 -13.51 -20.02
C MET A 304 16.65 -14.37 -18.94
N THR A 305 16.60 -15.68 -19.13
CA THR A 305 17.33 -16.69 -18.34
C THR A 305 18.02 -17.65 -19.30
N THR A 306 19.28 -17.98 -19.01
CA THR A 306 20.11 -18.91 -19.79
C THR A 306 21.09 -19.64 -18.86
N SER A 307 21.68 -20.74 -19.34
CA SER A 307 22.82 -21.40 -18.69
C SER A 307 24.17 -21.06 -19.36
N ALA A 308 24.18 -20.09 -20.28
CA ALA A 308 25.38 -19.64 -20.96
C ALA A 308 26.30 -18.77 -20.07
N ASN A 309 27.54 -18.58 -20.52
CA ASN A 309 28.50 -17.72 -19.83
C ASN A 309 28.02 -16.24 -19.83
N LEU A 310 28.08 -15.60 -18.66
CA LEU A 310 27.59 -14.23 -18.49
C LEU A 310 28.32 -13.20 -19.38
N ASP A 311 29.63 -13.35 -19.57
CA ASP A 311 30.41 -12.38 -20.37
C ASP A 311 30.00 -12.42 -21.84
N ASP A 312 29.75 -13.61 -22.39
CA ASP A 312 29.27 -13.78 -23.77
C ASP A 312 27.87 -13.16 -23.95
N VAL A 313 26.97 -13.42 -22.99
CA VAL A 313 25.60 -12.87 -23.02
C VAL A 313 25.64 -11.35 -22.87
N LYS A 314 26.49 -10.82 -21.99
CA LYS A 314 26.70 -9.38 -21.78
C LYS A 314 27.19 -8.70 -23.05
N GLU A 315 28.21 -9.25 -23.71
CA GLU A 315 28.78 -8.66 -24.92
C GLU A 315 27.72 -8.56 -26.03
N GLU A 316 27.00 -9.65 -26.30
CA GLU A 316 25.98 -9.67 -27.33
C GLU A 316 24.77 -8.78 -26.95
N ALA A 317 24.35 -8.76 -25.68
CA ALA A 317 23.28 -7.88 -25.21
C ALA A 317 23.64 -6.41 -25.42
N LEU A 318 24.84 -5.99 -25.02
CA LEU A 318 25.32 -4.62 -25.21
C LEU A 318 25.40 -4.25 -26.69
N LYS A 319 25.86 -5.17 -27.54
CA LYS A 319 25.92 -4.97 -28.99
C LYS A 319 24.53 -4.76 -29.59
N LYS A 320 23.54 -5.60 -29.25
CA LYS A 320 22.15 -5.46 -29.74
C LYS A 320 21.49 -4.19 -29.20
N VAL A 321 21.68 -3.83 -27.93
CA VAL A 321 21.15 -2.56 -27.39
C VAL A 321 21.73 -1.37 -28.16
N LYS A 322 23.06 -1.32 -28.33
CA LYS A 322 23.72 -0.22 -29.06
C LYS A 322 23.22 -0.07 -30.50
N SER A 323 22.91 -1.16 -31.19
CA SER A 323 22.38 -1.08 -32.57
C SER A 323 20.92 -0.64 -32.62
N MET A 324 20.11 -1.01 -31.63
CA MET A 324 18.68 -0.66 -31.57
C MET A 324 18.40 0.75 -31.04
N LEU A 325 19.38 1.42 -30.42
CA LEU A 325 19.25 2.79 -29.92
C LEU A 325 19.29 3.89 -31.00
N ARG A 326 19.36 3.52 -32.28
CA ARG A 326 19.17 4.46 -33.40
C ARG A 326 17.77 5.08 -33.35
N GLU A 327 17.70 6.37 -33.67
CA GLU A 327 16.43 7.09 -33.68
C GLU A 327 15.58 6.68 -34.88
N LYS A 328 14.27 6.60 -34.68
CA LYS A 328 13.34 6.34 -35.77
C LYS A 328 13.29 7.57 -36.69
N GLY A 329 14.05 7.56 -37.77
CA GLY A 329 14.15 8.68 -38.72
C GLY A 329 15.54 8.89 -39.33
N GLU A 330 16.57 8.23 -38.78
CA GLU A 330 17.90 8.04 -39.40
C GLU A 330 17.98 6.74 -40.19
#